data_AF-A0A971XCI1-F1
#
_entry.id   AF-A0A971XCI1-F1
#
_cell.length_a   1.000
_cell.length_b   1.000
_cell.length_c   1.000
_cell.angle_alpha   90.00
_cell.angle_beta   90.00
_cell.angle_gamma   90.00
#
_symmetry.space_group_name_H-M   'P 1'
#
loop_
_entity.id
_entity.type
_entity.pdbx_description
1 polymer ?
#
loop_
_entity_poly.entity_id
_entity_poly.type
_entity_poly.pdbx_seq_one_letter_code
_entity_poly.pdbx_strand_id
1 'polypeptide(L)'
;MSIITKHEYLENPCGNSSLPYYKLKSYNNPNIRVIHNSEFIGEKSEPYFRLMHNLKDGTQIDLDENLTVRTIDTTSDEDLHRLEKMIENCYENERLPVAQMKIMINSNQFDESLWIVVENKQREIVASAISEFDNETKEGVLEWIQVLPKFHGRGLGAYIVCETLKNLRYKADFATVSGRVNNTHSPEDLYRKCGFTGSDIWHVILK
;
A
#
# COMPACT_ATOMS: atom_id res chain seq x y z
N MET A 1 24.77 -2.02 4.56
CA MET A 1 23.75 -2.12 5.62
C MET A 1 23.89 -3.51 6.22
N SER A 2 23.97 -3.63 7.55
CA SER A 2 23.86 -4.95 8.19
C SER A 2 22.52 -5.55 7.78
N ILE A 3 22.51 -6.82 7.43
CA ILE A 3 21.29 -7.52 7.05
C ILE A 3 20.47 -7.68 8.34
N ILE A 4 19.34 -6.96 8.42
CA ILE A 4 18.39 -7.11 9.52
C ILE A 4 17.84 -8.53 9.47
N THR A 5 17.91 -9.25 10.58
CA THR A 5 17.33 -10.58 10.69
C THR A 5 15.80 -10.49 10.74
N LYS A 6 15.11 -11.58 10.37
CA LYS A 6 13.65 -11.66 10.53
C LYS A 6 13.19 -11.33 11.95
N HIS A 7 13.93 -11.79 12.96
CA HIS A 7 13.58 -11.55 14.35
C HIS A 7 13.63 -10.06 14.69
N GLU A 8 14.76 -9.41 14.38
CA GLU A 8 14.91 -7.95 14.57
C GLU A 8 13.86 -7.17 13.77
N TYR A 9 13.54 -7.59 12.54
CA TYR A 9 12.47 -6.97 11.76
C TYR A 9 11.13 -7.02 12.49
N LEU A 10 10.73 -8.18 13.02
CA LEU A 10 9.43 -8.37 13.67
C LEU A 10 9.29 -7.64 15.01
N GLU A 11 10.40 -7.29 15.69
CA GLU A 11 10.35 -6.49 16.92
C GLU A 11 9.87 -5.06 16.66
N ASN A 12 10.26 -4.47 15.52
CA ASN A 12 9.82 -3.14 15.11
C ASN A 12 9.83 -2.99 13.57
N PRO A 13 8.82 -3.51 12.85
CA PRO A 13 8.83 -3.56 11.38
C PRO A 13 8.97 -2.18 10.71
N CYS A 14 8.36 -1.16 11.31
CA CYS A 14 8.33 0.19 10.75
C CYS A 14 9.56 1.02 11.12
N GLY A 15 10.14 0.83 12.32
CA GLY A 15 11.32 1.58 12.75
C GLY A 15 12.65 0.92 12.42
N ASN A 16 12.68 -0.40 12.23
CA ASN A 16 13.91 -1.09 11.82
C ASN A 16 14.11 -1.07 10.29
N SER A 17 13.04 -0.88 9.50
CA SER A 17 13.13 -0.85 8.05
C SER A 17 12.15 0.11 7.39
N SER A 18 12.57 0.73 6.28
CA SER A 18 11.69 1.48 5.37
C SER A 18 10.92 0.59 4.39
N LEU A 19 11.28 -0.69 4.28
CA LEU A 19 10.72 -1.65 3.32
C LEU A 19 10.21 -2.93 4.02
N PRO A 20 9.20 -3.59 3.46
CA PRO A 20 8.82 -4.95 3.85
C PRO A 20 10.00 -5.91 3.83
N TYR A 21 9.99 -6.91 4.71
CA TYR A 21 11.13 -7.81 4.89
C TYR A 21 11.55 -8.54 3.60
N TYR A 22 10.59 -9.00 2.79
CA TYR A 22 10.93 -9.64 1.50
C TYR A 22 11.59 -8.69 0.50
N LYS A 23 11.24 -7.39 0.50
CA LYS A 23 11.88 -6.38 -0.35
C LYS A 23 13.31 -6.10 0.12
N LEU A 24 13.59 -6.13 1.43
CA LEU A 24 14.95 -5.93 1.95
C LEU A 24 15.94 -6.97 1.42
N LYS A 25 15.50 -8.22 1.25
CA LYS A 25 16.37 -9.32 0.79
C LYS A 25 16.91 -9.12 -0.63
N SER A 26 16.23 -8.34 -1.45
CA SER A 26 16.60 -8.09 -2.85
C SER A 26 16.84 -6.61 -3.17
N TYR A 27 16.63 -5.70 -2.23
CA TYR A 27 16.80 -4.28 -2.45
C TYR A 27 18.26 -3.93 -2.74
N ASN A 28 18.51 -3.41 -3.94
CA ASN A 28 19.82 -2.93 -4.33
C ASN A 28 19.67 -1.72 -5.24
N ASN A 29 19.68 -0.52 -4.66
CA ASN A 29 19.77 0.71 -5.43
C ASN A 29 20.89 1.61 -4.87
N PRO A 30 22.06 1.66 -5.51
CA PRO A 30 23.21 2.41 -5.00
C PRO A 30 23.00 3.94 -5.03
N ASN A 31 22.08 4.42 -5.88
CA ASN A 31 21.78 5.84 -6.07
C ASN A 31 20.80 6.39 -5.02
N ILE A 32 20.19 5.52 -4.23
CA ILE A 32 19.27 5.90 -3.16
C ILE A 32 19.92 5.60 -1.82
N ARG A 33 19.84 6.55 -0.90
CA ARG A 33 20.12 6.33 0.51
C ARG A 33 18.84 6.56 1.29
N VAL A 34 18.50 5.63 2.18
CA VAL A 34 17.33 5.73 3.05
C VAL A 34 17.81 5.77 4.49
N ILE A 35 17.37 6.75 5.27
CA ILE A 35 17.80 7.00 6.65
C ILE A 35 16.58 7.16 7.53
N HIS A 36 16.54 6.48 8.68
CA HIS A 36 15.46 6.68 9.64
C HIS A 36 15.57 8.06 10.30
N ASN A 37 14.45 8.69 10.62
CA ASN A 37 14.40 10.04 11.20
C ASN A 37 15.21 10.18 12.50
N SER A 38 15.39 9.11 13.28
CA SER A 38 16.23 9.13 14.49
C SER A 38 17.73 9.35 14.21
N GLU A 39 18.20 9.05 13.00
CA GLU A 39 19.59 9.18 12.57
C GLU A 39 19.78 10.32 11.56
N PHE A 40 18.71 11.01 11.18
CA PHE A 40 18.73 12.02 10.13
C PHE A 40 19.26 13.37 10.63
N ILE A 41 20.19 13.96 9.88
CA ILE A 41 20.94 15.17 10.28
C ILE A 41 20.65 16.42 9.41
N GLY A 42 19.60 16.41 8.59
CA GLY A 42 19.10 17.63 7.94
C GLY A 42 19.54 17.89 6.49
N GLU A 43 19.88 16.86 5.72
CA GLU A 43 20.14 16.99 4.28
C GLU A 43 18.86 17.00 3.43
N LYS A 44 18.93 17.47 2.17
CA LYS A 44 17.76 17.47 1.29
C LYS A 44 17.29 16.03 1.06
N SER A 45 16.04 15.75 1.44
CA SER A 45 15.43 14.43 1.38
C SER A 45 13.93 14.52 1.12
N GLU A 46 13.34 13.42 0.66
CA GLU A 46 11.89 13.23 0.60
C GLU A 46 11.47 12.32 1.77
N PRO A 47 10.70 12.83 2.75
CA PRO A 47 10.26 12.04 3.90
C PRO A 47 9.04 11.16 3.57
N TYR A 48 9.11 9.90 4.01
CA TYR A 48 8.03 8.93 3.93
C TYR A 48 7.67 8.43 5.33
N PHE A 49 6.39 8.43 5.68
CA PHE A 49 5.93 7.72 6.86
C PHE A 49 5.89 6.22 6.59
N ARG A 50 6.01 5.42 7.64
CA ARG A 50 5.64 4.01 7.63
C ARG A 50 4.79 3.71 8.85
N LEU A 51 3.60 3.16 8.63
CA LEU A 51 2.61 2.89 9.68
C LEU A 51 2.27 1.40 9.75
N MET A 52 1.77 0.98 10.90
CA MET A 52 1.38 -0.40 11.18
C MET A 52 -0.06 -0.51 11.70
N HIS A 53 -0.76 -1.55 11.26
CA HIS A 53 -2.07 -1.97 11.75
C HIS A 53 -1.99 -3.37 12.35
N ASN A 54 -2.56 -3.60 13.54
CA ASN A 54 -2.46 -4.88 14.27
C ASN A 54 -3.52 -5.93 13.87
N LEU A 55 -4.45 -5.56 13.00
CA LEU A 55 -5.55 -6.38 12.45
C LEU A 55 -6.58 -6.91 13.48
N LYS A 56 -6.45 -6.56 14.77
CA LYS A 56 -7.32 -7.02 15.86
C LYS A 56 -8.70 -6.38 15.81
N ASP A 57 -8.75 -5.08 15.54
CA ASP A 57 -10.00 -4.31 15.46
C ASP A 57 -10.38 -4.03 14.01
N GLY A 58 -11.69 -4.03 13.74
CA GLY A 58 -12.22 -3.87 12.39
C GLY A 58 -13.09 -2.65 12.30
N THR A 59 -12.67 -1.68 11.49
CA THR A 59 -13.57 -0.60 11.08
C THR A 59 -14.43 -1.12 9.93
N GLN A 60 -15.73 -1.22 10.16
CA GLN A 60 -16.68 -1.45 9.08
C GLN A 60 -17.07 -0.10 8.48
N ILE A 61 -16.96 0.01 7.16
CA ILE A 61 -17.38 1.18 6.41
C ILE A 61 -18.38 0.69 5.38
N ASP A 62 -19.56 1.31 5.36
CA ASP A 62 -20.59 0.96 4.40
C ASP A 62 -20.24 1.54 3.03
N LEU A 63 -20.49 0.75 1.99
CA LEU A 63 -20.37 1.18 0.61
C LEU A 63 -21.70 1.79 0.15
N ASP A 64 -21.63 2.87 -0.62
CA ASP A 64 -22.80 3.43 -1.31
C ASP A 64 -23.48 2.34 -2.17
N GLU A 65 -24.80 2.24 -2.11
CA GLU A 65 -25.61 1.24 -2.84
C GLU A 65 -25.44 1.29 -4.37
N ASN A 66 -24.93 2.40 -4.90
CA ASN A 66 -24.65 2.58 -6.32
C ASN A 66 -23.26 2.06 -6.73
N LEU A 67 -22.50 1.53 -5.79
CA LEU A 67 -21.16 1.03 -5.99
C LEU A 67 -21.08 -0.45 -5.63
N THR A 68 -20.17 -1.16 -6.30
CA THR A 68 -19.92 -2.58 -6.06
C THR A 68 -18.44 -2.82 -5.86
N VAL A 69 -18.07 -3.61 -4.86
CA VAL A 69 -16.70 -4.08 -4.65
C VAL A 69 -16.52 -5.47 -5.26
N ARG A 70 -15.36 -5.73 -5.85
CA ARG A 70 -14.94 -7.06 -6.29
C ARG A 70 -13.42 -7.20 -6.32
N THR A 71 -12.95 -8.43 -6.36
CA THR A 71 -11.58 -8.74 -6.76
C THR A 71 -11.38 -8.48 -8.26
N ILE A 72 -10.20 -8.00 -8.64
CA ILE A 72 -9.81 -7.85 -10.05
C ILE A 72 -9.63 -9.23 -10.69
N ASP A 73 -10.07 -9.40 -11.94
CA ASP A 73 -9.75 -10.61 -12.70
C ASP A 73 -8.34 -10.50 -13.28
N THR A 74 -7.36 -11.09 -12.60
CA THR A 74 -5.95 -11.04 -13.01
C THR A 74 -5.63 -11.87 -14.25
N THR A 75 -6.58 -12.69 -14.72
CA THR A 75 -6.44 -13.45 -15.97
C THR A 75 -6.95 -12.66 -17.19
N SER A 76 -7.69 -11.58 -16.96
CA SER A 76 -8.25 -10.72 -18.01
C SER A 76 -7.36 -9.51 -18.27
N ASP A 77 -6.72 -9.49 -19.45
CA ASP A 77 -5.96 -8.32 -19.90
C ASP A 77 -6.84 -7.06 -19.96
N GLU A 78 -8.13 -7.19 -20.31
CA GLU A 78 -9.05 -6.05 -20.30
C GLU A 78 -9.20 -5.45 -18.91
N ASP A 79 -9.32 -6.29 -17.86
CA ASP A 79 -9.50 -5.81 -16.50
C ASP A 79 -8.22 -5.15 -15.95
N LEU A 80 -7.06 -5.71 -16.29
CA LEU A 80 -5.76 -5.11 -15.95
C LEU A 80 -5.55 -3.75 -16.63
N HIS A 81 -5.93 -3.60 -17.92
CA HIS A 81 -5.84 -2.30 -18.60
C HIS A 81 -6.84 -1.27 -18.02
N ARG A 82 -8.02 -1.71 -17.55
CA ARG A 82 -8.96 -0.81 -16.86
C ARG A 82 -8.38 -0.32 -15.54
N LEU A 83 -7.70 -1.17 -14.79
CA LEU A 83 -6.99 -0.80 -13.56
C LEU A 83 -5.80 0.13 -13.84
N GLU A 84 -4.97 -0.18 -14.85
CA GLU A 84 -3.85 0.67 -15.30
C GLU A 84 -4.34 2.08 -15.63
N LYS A 85 -5.39 2.20 -16.45
CA LYS A 85 -5.99 3.49 -16.81
C LYS A 85 -6.54 4.24 -15.60
N MET A 86 -7.13 3.54 -14.64
CA MET A 86 -7.61 4.16 -13.40
C MET A 86 -6.46 4.73 -12.57
N ILE A 87 -5.37 3.98 -12.42
CA ILE A 87 -4.16 4.42 -11.71
C ILE A 87 -3.54 5.63 -12.42
N GLU A 88 -3.42 5.60 -13.75
CA GLU A 88 -2.93 6.74 -14.53
C GLU A 88 -3.77 8.01 -14.30
N ASN A 89 -5.09 7.88 -14.13
CA ASN A 89 -5.95 9.02 -13.82
C ASN A 89 -5.86 9.51 -12.36
N CYS A 90 -5.16 8.78 -11.48
CA CYS A 90 -4.93 9.18 -10.09
C CYS A 90 -3.58 9.89 -9.89
N TYR A 91 -2.61 9.65 -10.77
CA TYR A 91 -1.24 10.15 -10.61
C TYR A 91 -0.72 10.79 -11.90
N GLU A 92 -0.17 12.00 -11.81
CA GLU A 92 0.41 12.68 -12.98
C GLU A 92 1.70 12.00 -13.48
N ASN A 93 2.52 11.48 -12.56
CA ASN A 93 3.88 11.03 -12.83
C ASN A 93 4.15 9.58 -12.41
N GLU A 94 3.14 8.85 -11.94
CA GLU A 94 3.27 7.46 -11.50
C GLU A 94 2.35 6.58 -12.33
N ARG A 95 2.86 5.42 -12.73
CA ARG A 95 2.14 4.46 -13.57
C ARG A 95 2.43 3.07 -13.05
N LEU A 96 1.44 2.20 -13.18
CA LEU A 96 1.61 0.77 -12.96
C LEU A 96 1.20 0.04 -14.24
N PRO A 97 2.13 -0.20 -15.17
CA PRO A 97 1.76 -0.80 -16.45
C PRO A 97 1.30 -2.25 -16.30
N VAL A 98 0.47 -2.74 -17.22
CA VAL A 98 0.01 -4.15 -17.20
C VAL A 98 1.19 -5.14 -17.17
N ALA A 99 2.29 -4.83 -17.85
CA ALA A 99 3.50 -5.65 -17.81
C ALA A 99 4.09 -5.78 -16.39
N GLN A 100 4.07 -4.69 -15.61
CA GLN A 100 4.51 -4.70 -14.21
C GLN A 100 3.51 -5.42 -13.31
N MET A 101 2.20 -5.24 -13.54
CA MET A 101 1.17 -6.01 -12.82
C MET A 101 1.36 -7.51 -13.02
N LYS A 102 1.66 -7.97 -14.25
CA LYS A 102 1.93 -9.38 -14.55
C LYS A 102 3.15 -9.91 -13.79
N ILE A 103 4.18 -9.08 -13.57
CA ILE A 103 5.33 -9.46 -12.73
C ILE A 103 4.89 -9.61 -11.27
N MET A 104 4.10 -8.66 -10.76
CA MET A 104 3.58 -8.72 -9.38
C MET A 104 2.68 -9.95 -9.17
N ILE A 105 1.80 -10.27 -10.12
CA ILE A 105 0.90 -11.45 -10.09
C ILE A 105 1.69 -12.76 -10.04
N ASN A 106 2.87 -12.82 -10.67
CA ASN A 106 3.74 -14.00 -10.64
C ASN A 106 4.67 -14.06 -9.41
N SER A 107 4.61 -13.08 -8.51
CA SER A 107 5.44 -13.05 -7.31
C SER A 107 4.91 -13.96 -6.20
N ASN A 108 5.79 -14.34 -5.27
CA ASN A 108 5.40 -15.10 -4.07
C ASN A 108 4.51 -14.29 -3.10
N GLN A 109 4.38 -12.98 -3.32
CA GLN A 109 3.61 -12.08 -2.48
C GLN A 109 2.21 -11.82 -3.02
N PHE A 110 1.92 -12.32 -4.22
CA PHE A 110 0.60 -12.16 -4.83
C PHE A 110 -0.46 -12.93 -4.05
N ASP A 111 -1.56 -12.24 -3.76
CA ASP A 111 -2.78 -12.82 -3.23
C ASP A 111 -3.96 -12.13 -3.91
N GLU A 112 -4.75 -12.91 -4.66
CA GLU A 112 -5.86 -12.37 -5.46
C GLU A 112 -6.87 -11.60 -4.59
N SER A 113 -7.10 -12.02 -3.35
CA SER A 113 -8.06 -11.36 -2.45
C SER A 113 -7.63 -9.96 -2.02
N LEU A 114 -6.38 -9.58 -2.30
CA LEU A 114 -5.80 -8.29 -1.94
C LEU A 114 -5.77 -7.29 -3.10
N TRP A 115 -6.23 -7.70 -4.28
CA TRP A 115 -6.36 -6.84 -5.45
C TRP A 115 -7.83 -6.56 -5.69
N ILE A 116 -8.33 -5.50 -5.07
CA ILE A 116 -9.76 -5.17 -5.04
C ILE A 116 -10.06 -3.85 -5.74
N VAL A 117 -11.21 -3.78 -6.37
CA VAL A 117 -11.72 -2.61 -7.08
C VAL A 117 -13.14 -2.29 -6.62
N VAL A 118 -13.47 -1.00 -6.63
CA VAL A 118 -14.84 -0.50 -6.49
C VAL A 118 -15.27 0.06 -7.84
N GLU A 119 -16.42 -0.39 -8.32
CA GLU A 119 -17.01 0.02 -9.58
C GLU A 119 -18.32 0.79 -9.36
N ASN A 120 -18.61 1.72 -10.25
CA ASN A 120 -19.94 2.34 -10.32
C ASN A 120 -20.88 1.57 -11.26
N LYS A 121 -22.14 2.01 -11.35
CA LYS A 121 -23.17 1.42 -12.24
C LYS A 121 -22.77 1.38 -13.72
N GLN A 122 -21.83 2.24 -14.17
CA GLN A 122 -21.31 2.28 -15.53
C GLN A 122 -20.09 1.35 -15.72
N ARG A 123 -19.74 0.54 -14.72
CA ARG A 123 -18.52 -0.29 -14.70
C ARG A 123 -17.25 0.54 -14.84
N GLU A 124 -17.22 1.78 -14.37
CA GLU A 124 -15.97 2.51 -14.20
C GLU A 124 -15.35 2.11 -12.86
N ILE A 125 -14.05 1.76 -12.84
CA ILE A 125 -13.31 1.56 -11.59
C ILE A 125 -13.05 2.93 -10.97
N VAL A 126 -13.62 3.17 -9.79
CA VAL A 126 -13.57 4.48 -9.10
C VAL A 126 -12.61 4.51 -7.92
N ALA A 127 -12.30 3.33 -7.35
CA ALA A 127 -11.29 3.13 -6.33
C ALA A 127 -10.69 1.73 -6.47
N SER A 128 -9.45 1.55 -6.01
CA SER A 128 -8.81 0.24 -5.99
C SER A 128 -7.71 0.17 -4.95
N ALA A 129 -7.43 -1.06 -4.50
CA ALA A 129 -6.30 -1.39 -3.67
C ALA A 129 -5.52 -2.55 -4.30
N ILE A 130 -4.19 -2.40 -4.35
CA ILE A 130 -3.24 -3.48 -4.66
C ILE A 130 -2.37 -3.64 -3.43
N SER A 131 -2.43 -4.83 -2.84
CA SER A 131 -1.62 -5.17 -1.67
C SER A 131 -0.93 -6.52 -1.87
N GLU A 132 0.13 -6.71 -1.10
CA GLU A 132 1.03 -7.87 -1.13
C GLU A 132 0.94 -8.61 0.21
N PHE A 133 1.14 -9.92 0.23
CA PHE A 133 1.19 -10.72 1.46
C PHE A 133 2.52 -11.46 1.59
N ASP A 134 3.28 -11.16 2.63
CA ASP A 134 4.50 -11.88 2.95
C ASP A 134 4.20 -13.03 3.92
N ASN A 135 4.11 -14.24 3.38
CA ASN A 135 3.88 -15.44 4.19
C ASN A 135 5.02 -15.73 5.19
N GLU A 136 6.23 -15.24 4.97
CA GLU A 136 7.35 -15.47 5.88
C GLU A 136 7.16 -14.69 7.19
N THR A 137 6.81 -13.41 7.10
CA THR A 137 6.62 -12.52 8.25
C THR A 137 5.17 -12.40 8.70
N LYS A 138 4.22 -12.97 7.93
CA LYS A 138 2.78 -12.78 8.10
C LYS A 138 2.37 -11.31 8.02
N GLU A 139 3.06 -10.56 7.17
CA GLU A 139 2.81 -9.13 6.93
C GLU A 139 1.90 -8.93 5.71
N GLY A 140 0.84 -8.15 5.86
CA GLY A 140 0.13 -7.54 4.72
C GLY A 140 0.74 -6.19 4.37
N VAL A 141 1.01 -5.92 3.10
CA VAL A 141 1.63 -4.65 2.66
C VAL A 141 0.69 -3.94 1.70
N LEU A 142 0.21 -2.76 2.09
CA LEU A 142 -0.61 -1.92 1.23
C LEU A 142 0.30 -1.07 0.33
N GLU A 143 0.23 -1.28 -0.98
CA GLU A 143 1.14 -0.65 -1.95
C GLU A 143 0.44 0.45 -2.75
N TRP A 144 -0.61 0.10 -3.50
CA TRP A 144 -1.34 1.06 -4.34
C TRP A 144 -2.77 1.20 -3.84
N ILE A 145 -3.02 2.25 -3.07
CA ILE A 145 -4.36 2.66 -2.63
C ILE A 145 -4.74 3.94 -3.35
N GLN A 146 -5.76 3.87 -4.21
CA GLN A 146 -6.16 4.99 -5.05
C GLN A 146 -7.67 5.14 -5.15
N VAL A 147 -8.09 6.40 -5.31
CA VAL A 147 -9.45 6.81 -5.60
C VAL A 147 -9.37 7.84 -6.72
N LEU A 148 -10.22 7.74 -7.73
CA LEU A 148 -10.29 8.73 -8.79
C LEU A 148 -10.58 10.14 -8.19
N PRO A 149 -9.90 11.21 -8.66
CA PRO A 149 -10.06 12.56 -8.10
C PRO A 149 -11.51 13.04 -7.97
N LYS A 150 -12.34 12.80 -8.97
CA LYS A 150 -13.79 13.15 -8.96
C LYS A 150 -14.61 12.43 -7.87
N PHE A 151 -14.06 11.38 -7.26
CA PHE A 151 -14.67 10.60 -6.19
C PHE A 151 -14.00 10.80 -4.80
N HIS A 152 -13.05 11.73 -4.68
CA HIS A 152 -12.46 12.10 -3.39
C HIS A 152 -13.50 12.69 -2.43
N GLY A 153 -13.24 12.58 -1.13
CA GLY A 153 -14.13 13.08 -0.07
C GLY A 153 -15.40 12.26 0.16
N ARG A 154 -15.55 11.11 -0.51
CA ARG A 154 -16.74 10.23 -0.41
C ARG A 154 -16.54 8.97 0.43
N GLY A 155 -15.50 8.93 1.26
CA GLY A 155 -15.19 7.77 2.11
C GLY A 155 -14.56 6.55 1.40
N LEU A 156 -14.44 6.56 0.06
CA LEU A 156 -13.93 5.42 -0.70
C LEU A 156 -12.52 4.97 -0.35
N GLY A 157 -11.63 5.91 -0.04
CA GLY A 157 -10.27 5.57 0.38
C GLY A 157 -10.27 4.78 1.69
N ALA A 158 -11.12 5.18 2.64
CA ALA A 158 -11.23 4.47 3.91
C ALA A 158 -11.89 3.10 3.70
N TYR A 159 -12.95 3.05 2.88
CA TYR A 159 -13.63 1.82 2.52
C TYR A 159 -12.67 0.76 1.97
N ILE A 160 -11.89 1.12 0.93
CA ILE A 160 -11.01 0.15 0.27
C ILE A 160 -9.91 -0.34 1.21
N VAL A 161 -9.33 0.54 2.04
CA VAL A 161 -8.35 0.16 3.06
C VAL A 161 -8.97 -0.82 4.06
N CYS A 162 -10.16 -0.53 4.59
CA CYS A 162 -10.83 -1.40 5.54
C CYS A 162 -11.21 -2.76 4.95
N GLU A 163 -11.65 -2.81 3.69
CA GLU A 163 -11.93 -4.08 3.01
C GLU A 163 -10.65 -4.90 2.76
N THR A 164 -9.54 -4.24 2.40
CA THR A 164 -8.22 -4.90 2.32
C THR A 164 -7.78 -5.47 3.69
N LEU A 165 -7.90 -4.69 4.76
CA LEU A 165 -7.55 -5.14 6.12
C LEU A 165 -8.41 -6.33 6.58
N LYS A 166 -9.70 -6.34 6.22
CA LYS A 166 -10.61 -7.47 6.48
C LYS A 166 -10.16 -8.73 5.75
N ASN A 167 -9.71 -8.62 4.49
CA ASN A 167 -9.18 -9.76 3.75
C ASN A 167 -7.85 -10.26 4.34
N LEU A 168 -7.02 -9.36 4.88
CA LEU A 168 -5.76 -9.69 5.56
C LEU A 168 -5.95 -10.36 6.93
N ARG A 169 -7.01 -10.01 7.69
CA ARG A 169 -7.22 -10.46 9.07
C ARG A 169 -7.12 -11.98 9.28
N TYR A 170 -7.47 -12.76 8.26
CA TYR A 170 -7.49 -14.22 8.36
C TYR A 170 -6.15 -14.90 8.00
N LYS A 171 -5.14 -14.13 7.56
CA LYS A 171 -3.88 -14.66 7.03
C LYS A 171 -2.62 -13.92 7.51
N ALA A 172 -2.73 -12.65 7.88
CA ALA A 172 -1.64 -11.80 8.35
C ALA A 172 -1.76 -11.52 9.86
N ASP A 173 -0.61 -11.35 10.51
CA ASP A 173 -0.51 -10.96 11.92
C ASP A 173 -0.55 -9.43 12.08
N PHE A 174 -0.09 -8.71 11.07
CA PHE A 174 -0.11 -7.25 11.00
C PHE A 174 -0.11 -6.77 9.55
N ALA A 175 -0.41 -5.49 9.33
CA ALA A 175 -0.27 -4.85 8.04
C ALA A 175 0.59 -3.58 8.14
N THR A 176 1.36 -3.27 7.10
CA THR A 176 2.09 -2.00 6.99
C THR A 176 1.72 -1.23 5.74
N VAL A 177 1.94 0.08 5.80
CA VAL A 177 1.76 0.98 4.68
C VAL A 177 2.79 2.09 4.76
N SER A 178 3.25 2.56 3.60
CA SER A 178 4.16 3.70 3.50
C SER A 178 3.57 4.78 2.59
N GLY A 179 3.94 6.04 2.83
CA GLY A 179 3.48 7.14 1.99
C GLY A 179 4.30 8.40 2.21
N ARG A 180 4.26 9.31 1.23
CA ARG A 180 4.94 10.62 1.33
C ARG A 180 4.30 11.44 2.44
N VAL A 181 5.12 11.99 3.34
CA VAL A 181 4.66 12.90 4.39
C VAL A 181 4.12 14.19 3.78
N ASN A 182 4.82 14.75 2.79
CA ASN A 182 4.48 16.03 2.16
C ASN A 182 3.50 15.89 0.97
N ASN A 183 2.52 14.99 1.09
CA ASN A 183 1.50 14.80 0.04
C ASN A 183 0.29 15.72 0.25
N THR A 184 -0.12 16.43 -0.80
CA THR A 184 -1.21 17.43 -0.76
C THR A 184 -2.57 16.87 -0.34
N HIS A 185 -2.79 15.55 -0.44
CA HIS A 185 -4.03 14.89 -0.08
C HIS A 185 -4.00 14.20 1.29
N SER A 186 -2.93 14.42 2.09
CA SER A 186 -2.79 13.91 3.46
C SER A 186 -3.11 12.41 3.63
N PRO A 187 -2.44 11.51 2.90
CA PRO A 187 -2.71 10.07 2.95
C PRO A 187 -2.49 9.47 4.34
N GLU A 188 -1.66 10.07 5.19
CA GLU A 188 -1.47 9.62 6.58
C GLU A 188 -2.78 9.67 7.38
N ASP A 189 -3.56 10.74 7.24
CA ASP A 189 -4.84 10.91 7.94
C ASP A 189 -5.85 9.82 7.56
N LEU A 190 -5.84 9.39 6.29
CA LEU A 190 -6.64 8.28 5.82
C LEU A 190 -6.27 7.00 6.57
N TYR A 191 -4.99 6.63 6.60
CA TYR A 191 -4.56 5.41 7.26
C TYR A 191 -4.80 5.45 8.77
N ARG A 192 -4.57 6.59 9.42
CA ARG A 192 -4.88 6.76 10.85
C ARG A 192 -6.37 6.56 11.16
N LYS A 193 -7.27 7.06 10.31
CA LYS A 193 -8.73 6.81 10.43
C LYS A 193 -9.09 5.34 10.26
N CYS A 194 -8.30 4.60 9.49
CA CYS A 194 -8.43 3.15 9.32
C CYS A 194 -7.74 2.33 10.43
N GLY A 195 -7.22 2.97 11.48
CA GLY A 195 -6.63 2.29 12.64
C GLY A 195 -5.12 2.05 12.56
N PHE A 196 -4.44 2.57 11.54
CA PHE A 196 -2.97 2.49 11.49
C PHE A 196 -2.34 3.40 12.56
N THR A 197 -1.27 2.91 13.16
CA THR A 197 -0.52 3.56 14.24
C THR A 197 0.97 3.60 13.92
N GLY A 198 1.74 4.30 14.76
CA GLY A 198 3.18 4.53 14.54
C GLY A 198 3.49 5.97 14.15
N SER A 199 4.79 6.25 14.12
CA SER A 199 5.35 7.58 13.83
C SER A 199 6.71 7.48 13.14
N ASP A 200 7.05 6.32 12.57
CA ASP A 200 8.33 6.11 11.89
C ASP A 200 8.36 6.89 10.58
N ILE A 201 9.45 7.63 10.39
CA ILE A 201 9.69 8.45 9.21
C ILE A 201 11.04 8.04 8.63
N TRP A 202 11.07 7.84 7.32
CA TRP A 202 12.25 7.48 6.55
C TRP A 202 12.54 8.54 5.50
N HIS A 203 13.76 9.05 5.50
CA HIS A 203 14.25 10.05 4.58
C HIS A 203 14.90 9.38 3.37
N VAL A 204 14.29 9.57 2.19
CA VAL A 204 14.82 9.09 0.92
C VAL A 204 15.67 10.20 0.30
N ILE A 205 16.96 9.91 0.11
CA ILE A 205 17.94 10.84 -0.46
C ILE A 205 18.41 10.26 -1.80
N LEU A 206 18.22 11.04 -2.86
CA LEU A 206 18.81 10.76 -4.17
C LEU A 206 20.24 11.29 -4.19
N LYS A 207 21.18 10.42 -4.55
CA LYS A 207 22.60 10.79 -4.71
C LYS A 207 22.88 11.41 -6.07
#